data_AF-A0A529Q2C1-F1
#
_entry.id   AF-A0A529Q2C1-F1
#
_cell.length_a   1.000
_cell.length_b   1.000
_cell.length_c   1.000
_cell.angle_alpha   90.00
_cell.angle_beta   90.00
_cell.angle_gamma   90.00
#
_symmetry.space_group_name_H-M   'P 1'
#
loop_
_entity.id
_entity.type
_entity.pdbx_description
1 polymer ?
#
loop_
_entity_poly.entity_id
_entity_poly.type
_entity_poly.pdbx_seq_one_letter_code
_entity_poly.pdbx_strand_id
1 'polypeptide(L)'
;VWTGVAAAASVAFEKGPAVADRGKADKACEKKATFAPLGGMTGTTVLAISNLGAPILVYSGQKVFAGPYHRNVAGNLLALDAFLGSADDARRIVEAHRVGLVAICPGNGESRTLTQKAPQGFLAGLLRGSVPD
;
A
#
# COMPACT_ATOMS: atom_id res chain seq x y z
N VAL A 1 34.55 -26.17 0.72
CA VAL A 1 34.12 -25.38 -0.46
C VAL A 1 32.63 -25.15 -0.34
N TRP A 2 32.21 -23.98 0.14
CA TRP A 2 30.81 -23.55 0.13
C TRP A 2 30.79 -22.10 -0.31
N THR A 3 30.31 -21.93 -1.54
CA THR A 3 30.26 -20.70 -2.31
C THR A 3 29.28 -19.71 -1.69
N GLY A 4 29.75 -18.48 -1.49
CA GLY A 4 28.88 -17.35 -1.22
C GLY A 4 28.20 -16.87 -2.50
N VAL A 5 26.96 -16.41 -2.35
CA VAL A 5 26.38 -15.35 -3.17
C VAL A 5 25.54 -14.49 -2.23
N ALA A 6 26.13 -13.41 -1.73
CA ALA A 6 25.36 -12.28 -1.23
C ALA A 6 24.77 -11.59 -2.45
N ALA A 7 23.57 -11.99 -2.87
CA ALA A 7 22.78 -11.19 -3.78
C ALA A 7 22.15 -10.07 -2.96
N ALA A 8 22.82 -8.91 -2.92
CA ALA A 8 22.19 -7.67 -2.51
C ALA A 8 21.06 -7.37 -3.51
N ALA A 9 19.83 -7.76 -3.17
CA ALA A 9 18.65 -7.30 -3.87
C ALA A 9 18.33 -5.89 -3.35
N SER A 10 19.06 -4.89 -3.85
CA SER A 10 18.64 -3.51 -3.74
C SER A 10 17.38 -3.35 -4.60
N VAL A 11 16.20 -3.31 -3.97
CA VAL A 11 14.98 -2.85 -4.65
C VAL A 11 15.11 -1.34 -4.84
N ALA A 12 15.67 -0.94 -5.98
CA ALA A 12 15.53 0.43 -6.44
C ALA A 12 14.03 0.66 -6.72
N PHE A 13 13.41 1.60 -6.02
CA PHE A 13 12.12 2.14 -6.44
C PHE A 13 12.32 2.85 -7.79
N GLU A 14 12.14 2.13 -8.89
CA GLU A 14 12.17 2.72 -10.22
C GLU A 14 10.99 3.69 -10.35
N LYS A 15 11.32 4.98 -10.45
CA LYS A 15 10.38 6.04 -10.81
C LYS A 15 10.02 5.87 -12.28
N GLY A 16 9.10 4.96 -12.57
CA GLY A 16 8.58 4.71 -13.92
C GLY A 16 7.88 5.95 -14.51
N PRO A 17 7.77 6.05 -15.85
CA PRO A 17 7.12 7.18 -16.50
C PRO A 17 5.64 7.25 -16.14
N ALA A 18 5.13 8.48 -16.00
CA ALA A 18 3.72 8.72 -15.72
C ALA A 18 2.85 8.14 -16.85
N VAL A 19 1.93 7.23 -16.50
CA VAL A 19 0.94 6.69 -17.42
C VAL A 19 0.03 7.83 -17.89
N ALA A 20 -0.04 8.03 -19.21
CA ALA A 20 -0.86 9.05 -19.84
C ALA A 20 -2.37 8.88 -19.54
N ASP A 21 -3.03 10.02 -19.32
CA ASP A 21 -4.44 10.17 -18.92
C ASP A 21 -5.40 9.54 -19.96
N ARG A 22 -5.99 8.39 -19.64
CA ARG A 22 -7.11 7.80 -20.39
C ARG A 22 -8.41 8.02 -19.61
N GLY A 23 -9.07 9.14 -19.88
CA GLY A 23 -10.36 9.53 -19.31
C GLY A 23 -10.26 10.09 -17.88
N LYS A 24 -11.32 10.79 -17.40
CA LYS A 24 -11.33 11.44 -16.07
C LYS A 24 -10.60 10.60 -15.02
N ALA A 25 -9.44 11.09 -14.59
CA ALA A 25 -8.60 10.46 -13.58
C ALA A 25 -9.43 9.95 -12.41
N ASP A 26 -9.25 8.68 -12.05
CA ASP A 26 -9.94 8.06 -10.94
C ASP A 26 -9.36 8.52 -9.60
N LYS A 27 -9.73 9.74 -9.20
CA LYS A 27 -9.13 10.40 -8.03
C LYS A 27 -9.33 9.61 -6.73
N ALA A 28 -10.43 8.87 -6.61
CA ALA A 28 -10.78 8.10 -5.41
C ALA A 28 -10.25 6.65 -5.44
N CYS A 29 -9.69 6.22 -6.58
CA CYS A 29 -9.17 4.87 -6.82
C CYS A 29 -10.22 3.76 -6.71
N GLU A 30 -11.46 4.01 -7.15
CA GLU A 30 -12.58 3.08 -7.01
C GLU A 30 -12.91 2.30 -8.31
N LYS A 31 -12.37 2.73 -9.46
CA LYS A 31 -12.60 2.08 -10.74
C LYS A 31 -11.72 0.85 -10.88
N LYS A 32 -12.28 -0.24 -11.42
CA LYS A 32 -11.55 -1.48 -11.75
C LYS A 32 -10.23 -1.24 -12.50
N ALA A 33 -10.22 -0.32 -13.47
CA ALA A 33 -9.03 -0.02 -14.28
C ALA A 33 -7.84 0.48 -13.45
N THR A 34 -8.09 1.11 -12.30
CA THR A 34 -7.06 1.64 -11.40
C THR A 34 -6.20 0.55 -10.79
N PHE A 35 -6.72 -0.67 -10.66
CA PHE A 35 -6.01 -1.81 -10.07
C PHE A 35 -5.20 -2.63 -11.09
N ALA A 36 -5.31 -2.32 -12.38
CA ALA A 36 -4.61 -3.05 -13.44
C ALA A 36 -3.08 -3.11 -13.25
N PRO A 37 -2.39 -2.03 -12.82
CA PRO A 37 -0.96 -2.10 -12.54
C PRO A 37 -0.60 -3.13 -11.46
N LEU A 38 -1.41 -3.24 -10.40
CA LEU A 38 -1.21 -4.24 -9.34
C LEU A 38 -1.39 -5.67 -9.89
N GLY A 39 -2.32 -5.87 -10.82
CA GLY A 39 -2.55 -7.17 -11.45
C GLY A 39 -1.45 -7.63 -12.41
N GLY A 40 -0.60 -6.71 -12.88
CA GLY A 40 0.57 -7.03 -13.70
C GLY A 40 1.82 -7.37 -12.90
N MET A 41 1.82 -7.18 -11.58
CA MET A 41 2.97 -7.43 -10.69
C MET A 41 2.96 -8.86 -10.14
N THR A 42 4.14 -9.35 -9.74
CA THR A 42 4.24 -10.61 -8.99
C THR A 42 3.39 -10.55 -7.72
N GLY A 43 2.66 -11.63 -7.44
CA GLY A 43 1.76 -11.70 -6.30
C GLY A 43 2.48 -11.49 -4.96
N THR A 44 1.96 -10.57 -4.15
CA THR A 44 2.48 -10.18 -2.85
C THR A 44 1.37 -9.71 -1.91
N THR A 45 1.72 -9.35 -0.69
CA THR A 45 0.82 -8.71 0.27
C THR A 45 0.90 -7.20 0.14
N VAL A 46 -0.27 -6.56 -0.02
CA VAL A 46 -0.42 -5.11 -0.15
C VAL A 46 -0.97 -4.53 1.16
N LEU A 47 -0.24 -3.57 1.73
CA LEU A 47 -0.74 -2.67 2.75
C LEU A 47 -1.51 -1.53 2.06
N ALA A 48 -2.81 -1.44 2.31
CA ALA A 48 -3.69 -0.43 1.75
C ALA A 48 -4.77 -0.04 2.76
N ILE A 49 -5.35 1.15 2.59
CA ILE A 49 -6.53 1.59 3.35
C ILE A 49 -7.69 0.59 3.16
N SER A 50 -8.53 0.46 4.19
CA SER A 50 -9.44 -0.67 4.30
C SER A 50 -10.44 -0.74 3.15
N ASN A 51 -11.00 0.39 2.70
CA ASN A 51 -11.98 0.41 1.62
C ASN A 51 -11.44 -0.06 0.26
N LEU A 52 -10.12 0.00 0.02
CA LEU A 52 -9.49 -0.49 -1.21
C LEU A 52 -9.17 -1.98 -1.15
N GLY A 53 -9.26 -2.62 0.02
CA GLY A 53 -8.92 -4.03 0.21
C GLY A 53 -9.69 -4.98 -0.72
N ALA A 54 -11.03 -4.87 -0.76
CA ALA A 54 -11.86 -5.73 -1.61
C ALA A 54 -11.59 -5.51 -3.13
N PRO A 55 -11.53 -4.27 -3.64
CA PRO A 55 -11.10 -3.99 -5.01
C PRO A 55 -9.73 -4.56 -5.37
N ILE A 56 -8.72 -4.47 -4.49
CA ILE A 56 -7.40 -5.06 -4.73
C ILE A 56 -7.52 -6.58 -4.89
N LEU A 57 -8.21 -7.27 -3.99
CA LEU A 57 -8.39 -8.72 -4.07
C LEU A 57 -9.03 -9.14 -5.41
N VAL A 58 -10.14 -8.51 -5.79
CA VAL A 58 -10.95 -8.95 -6.93
C VAL A 58 -10.36 -8.52 -8.28
N TYR A 59 -9.63 -7.40 -8.35
CA TYR A 59 -9.15 -6.85 -9.63
C TYR A 59 -7.66 -7.04 -9.88
N SER A 60 -6.87 -7.44 -8.89
CA SER A 60 -5.41 -7.61 -9.06
C SER A 60 -4.87 -8.99 -8.70
N GLY A 61 -5.62 -9.82 -7.96
CA GLY A 61 -5.11 -11.12 -7.47
C GLY A 61 -4.02 -11.01 -6.39
N GLN A 62 -3.71 -9.79 -5.94
CA GLN A 62 -2.83 -9.54 -4.80
C GLN A 62 -3.50 -9.96 -3.48
N LYS A 63 -2.73 -10.05 -2.39
CA LYS A 63 -3.24 -10.25 -1.03
C LYS A 63 -3.34 -8.90 -0.31
N VAL A 64 -4.24 -8.76 0.66
CA VAL A 64 -4.37 -7.55 1.51
C VAL A 64 -4.59 -7.91 2.97
N PHE A 65 -4.18 -7.03 3.89
CA PHE A 65 -4.50 -7.18 5.31
C PHE A 65 -5.91 -6.73 5.64
N ALA A 66 -6.26 -5.55 5.14
CA ALA A 66 -7.44 -4.82 5.51
C ALA A 66 -8.47 -4.83 4.39
N GLY A 67 -9.73 -4.76 4.77
CA GLY A 67 -10.87 -4.73 3.88
C GLY A 67 -12.13 -4.26 4.62
N PRO A 68 -13.18 -3.82 3.91
CA PRO A 68 -14.43 -3.39 4.52
C PRO A 68 -15.29 -4.60 4.96
N TYR A 69 -14.65 -5.60 5.57
CA TYR A 69 -15.25 -6.83 6.06
C TYR A 69 -14.72 -7.14 7.46
N HIS A 70 -15.63 -7.45 8.38
CA HIS A 70 -15.28 -7.62 9.79
C HIS A 70 -14.68 -8.99 10.14
N ARG A 71 -14.35 -9.82 9.14
CA ARG A 71 -13.81 -11.18 9.36
C ARG A 71 -12.32 -11.18 9.74
N ASN A 72 -11.58 -10.11 9.41
CA ASN A 72 -10.15 -9.98 9.74
C ASN A 72 -9.87 -8.71 10.54
N VAL A 73 -10.38 -8.65 11.78
CA VAL A 73 -10.18 -7.50 12.68
C VAL A 73 -8.69 -7.22 12.88
N ALA A 74 -7.88 -8.28 13.07
CA ALA A 74 -6.44 -8.13 13.26
C ALA A 74 -5.76 -7.46 12.05
N GLY A 75 -6.12 -7.85 10.82
CA GLY A 75 -5.59 -7.21 9.62
C GLY A 75 -6.02 -5.75 9.45
N ASN A 76 -7.25 -5.41 9.83
CA ASN A 76 -7.71 -4.01 9.83
C ASN A 76 -6.95 -3.16 10.86
N LEU A 77 -6.72 -3.69 12.07
CA LEU A 77 -5.93 -3.01 13.09
C LEU A 77 -4.48 -2.83 12.63
N LEU A 78 -3.85 -3.85 12.03
CA LEU A 78 -2.49 -3.72 11.49
C LEU A 78 -2.37 -2.60 10.44
N ALA A 79 -3.37 -2.45 9.56
CA ALA A 79 -3.35 -1.37 8.58
C ALA A 79 -3.50 0.01 9.25
N LEU A 80 -4.36 0.12 10.26
CA LEU A 80 -4.52 1.36 11.02
C LEU A 80 -3.27 1.71 11.83
N ASP A 81 -2.69 0.73 12.54
CA ASP A 81 -1.46 0.89 13.32
C ASP A 81 -0.31 1.33 12.41
N ALA A 82 -0.17 0.73 11.23
CA ALA A 82 0.84 1.12 10.25
C ALA A 82 0.60 2.54 9.72
N PHE A 83 -0.62 2.89 9.30
CA PHE A 83 -0.87 4.18 8.65
C PHE A 83 -0.94 5.37 9.61
N LEU A 84 -1.46 5.16 10.82
CA LEU A 84 -1.59 6.19 11.85
C LEU A 84 -0.32 6.34 12.70
N GLY A 85 0.49 5.27 12.80
CA GLY A 85 1.76 5.26 13.52
C GLY A 85 2.89 5.99 12.80
N SER A 86 4.08 5.93 13.39
CA SER A 86 5.31 6.46 12.79
C SER A 86 5.79 5.60 11.61
N ALA A 87 6.75 6.12 10.84
CA ALA A 87 7.41 5.34 9.78
C ALA A 87 8.09 4.07 10.33
N ASP A 88 8.65 4.12 11.54
CA ASP A 88 9.24 2.95 12.20
C ASP A 88 8.18 1.92 12.62
N ASP A 89 7.02 2.36 13.09
CA ASP A 89 5.89 1.45 13.38
C ASP A 89 5.43 0.73 12.11
N ALA A 90 5.26 1.49 11.02
CA ALA A 90 4.90 0.95 9.73
C ALA A 90 5.95 -0.05 9.21
N ARG A 91 7.24 0.28 9.31
CA ARG A 91 8.34 -0.60 8.89
C ARG A 91 8.32 -1.93 9.64
N ARG A 92 8.16 -1.91 10.96
CA ARG A 92 8.04 -3.15 11.77
C ARG A 92 6.88 -4.02 11.31
N ILE A 93 5.72 -3.42 11.00
CA ILE A 93 4.54 -4.15 10.51
C ILE A 93 4.79 -4.72 9.09
N VAL A 94 5.37 -3.91 8.19
CA VAL A 94 5.71 -4.32 6.81
C VAL A 94 6.64 -5.54 6.83
N GLU A 95 7.70 -5.49 7.63
CA GLU A 95 8.67 -6.57 7.77
C GLU A 95 8.05 -7.83 8.39
N ALA A 96 7.37 -7.68 9.54
CA ALA A 96 6.78 -8.80 10.27
C ALA A 96 5.73 -9.57 9.46
N HIS A 97 5.01 -8.86 8.57
CA HIS A 97 3.93 -9.44 7.76
C HIS A 97 4.28 -9.62 6.29
N ARG A 98 5.55 -9.43 5.90
CA ARG A 98 6.05 -9.61 4.53
C ARG A 98 5.22 -8.84 3.50
N VAL A 99 4.97 -7.56 3.77
CA VAL A 99 4.38 -6.64 2.79
C VAL A 99 5.37 -6.42 1.67
N GLY A 100 4.93 -6.64 0.43
CA GLY A 100 5.74 -6.29 -0.74
C GLY A 100 5.38 -4.95 -1.35
N LEU A 101 4.16 -4.43 -1.10
CA LEU A 101 3.69 -3.18 -1.66
C LEU A 101 2.89 -2.37 -0.63
N VAL A 102 3.11 -1.06 -0.59
CA VAL A 102 2.23 -0.11 0.09
C VAL A 102 1.49 0.69 -0.98
N ALA A 103 0.16 0.60 -1.00
CA ALA A 103 -0.67 1.30 -1.96
C ALA A 103 -1.42 2.46 -1.27
N ILE A 104 -1.25 3.67 -1.80
CA ILE A 104 -1.88 4.89 -1.28
C ILE A 104 -2.74 5.56 -2.36
N CYS A 105 -3.84 6.19 -1.95
CA CYS A 105 -4.71 6.95 -2.84
C CYS A 105 -5.03 8.33 -2.24
N PRO A 106 -4.39 9.42 -2.70
CA PRO A 106 -4.57 10.75 -2.11
C PRO A 106 -6.01 11.27 -2.15
N GLY A 107 -6.76 10.98 -3.21
CA GLY A 107 -8.14 11.47 -3.37
C GLY A 107 -9.21 10.58 -2.70
N ASN A 108 -8.82 9.51 -2.02
CA ASN A 108 -9.76 8.65 -1.31
C ASN A 108 -10.21 9.27 0.03
N GLY A 109 -11.49 9.09 0.38
CA GLY A 109 -12.08 9.64 1.60
C GLY A 109 -11.46 9.08 2.89
N GLU A 110 -11.13 7.78 2.92
CA GLU A 110 -10.48 7.15 4.08
C GLU A 110 -9.05 7.68 4.27
N SER A 111 -8.28 7.84 3.18
CA SER A 111 -6.96 8.50 3.25
C SER A 111 -7.03 9.87 3.90
N ARG A 112 -8.02 10.69 3.51
CA ARG A 112 -8.23 12.02 4.11
C ARG A 112 -8.56 11.92 5.59
N THR A 113 -9.48 11.03 5.98
CA THR A 113 -9.85 10.84 7.39
C THR A 113 -8.66 10.40 8.23
N LEU A 114 -7.89 9.41 7.77
CA LEU A 114 -6.73 8.90 8.50
C LEU A 114 -5.62 9.95 8.63
N THR A 115 -5.36 10.74 7.58
CA THR A 115 -4.36 11.82 7.65
C THR A 115 -4.82 13.03 8.47
N GLN A 116 -6.12 13.30 8.57
CA GLN A 116 -6.65 14.27 9.54
C GLN A 116 -6.49 13.76 10.98
N LYS A 117 -6.67 12.45 11.20
CA LYS A 117 -6.53 11.82 12.53
C LYS A 117 -5.07 11.77 12.99
N ALA A 118 -4.14 11.46 12.09
CA ALA A 118 -2.71 11.37 12.35
C ALA A 118 -1.94 12.18 11.29
N PRO A 119 -1.87 13.52 11.43
CA PRO A 119 -1.20 14.38 10.43
C PRO A 119 0.31 14.16 10.34
N GLN A 120 0.92 13.54 11.35
CA GLN A 120 2.32 13.11 11.37
C GLN A 120 2.48 11.59 11.20
N GLY A 121 1.39 10.87 10.95
CA GLY A 121 1.42 9.43 10.73
C GLY A 121 2.04 9.07 9.39
N PHE A 122 2.40 7.80 9.24
CA PHE A 122 3.06 7.25 8.06
C PHE A 122 2.29 7.54 6.77
N LEU A 123 0.96 7.36 6.75
CA LEU A 123 0.15 7.67 5.57
C LEU A 123 0.25 9.15 5.18
N ALA A 124 0.24 10.05 6.17
CA ALA A 124 0.36 11.49 5.93
C ALA A 124 1.74 11.85 5.38
N GLY A 125 2.80 11.20 5.86
CA GLY A 125 4.14 11.30 5.29
C GLY A 125 4.19 10.85 3.82
N LEU A 126 3.65 9.66 3.52
CA LEU A 126 3.61 9.13 2.15
C LEU A 126 2.85 10.05 1.20
N LEU A 127 1.69 10.59 1.61
CA LEU A 127 0.92 11.52 0.78
C LEU A 127 1.62 12.88 0.57
N ARG A 128 2.61 13.24 1.40
CA ARG A 128 3.50 14.39 1.20
C ARG A 128 4.77 14.04 0.41
N GLY A 129 4.92 12.79 -0.02
CA GLY A 129 6.10 12.30 -0.73
C GLY A 129 7.28 11.92 0.17
N SER A 130 7.06 11.80 1.48
CA SER A 130 8.07 11.29 2.42
C SER A 130 8.02 9.76 2.43
N VAL A 131 8.82 9.14 1.55
CA VAL A 131 9.00 7.68 1.49
C VAL A 131 10.23 7.31 2.34
N PRO A 132 10.10 6.47 3.38
CA PRO A 132 11.25 5.99 4.15
C PRO A 132 12.19 5.10 3.34
N ASP A 133 13.46 5.06 3.74
CA ASP A 133 14.51 4.21 3.15
C ASP A 133 14.27 2.71 3.36
#